data_AF-A0A6G1SNP6-F1
#
_entry.id   AF-A0A6G1SNP6-F1
#
_cell.length_a   1.000
_cell.length_b   1.000
_cell.length_c   1.000
_cell.angle_alpha   90.00
_cell.angle_beta   90.00
_cell.angle_gamma   90.00
#
_symmetry.space_group_name_H-M   'P 1'
#
loop_
_entity.id
_entity.type
_entity.pdbx_description
1 polymer ?
#
loop_
_entity_poly.entity_id
_entity_poly.type
_entity_poly.pdbx_seq_one_letter_code
_entity_poly.pdbx_strand_id
1 'polypeptide(L)'
;NDVPSSNNKMTFDEIMESALFRSGNKRLAFLDLMLHQHLIENNMTIDDIREEVDTFMFAGHDTTAMSISWTLYMLGLHESIQDRVRQEIDEVVEASDLSASKVDTTNETGQNLASKLVVTDITSEHMRE
;
A
#
# COMPACT_ATOMS: atom_id res chain seq x y z
N ASN A 1 -4.40 -27.47 46.40
CA ASN A 1 -4.31 -26.00 46.36
C ASN A 1 -3.78 -25.62 45.00
N ASP A 2 -4.68 -25.60 44.04
CA ASP A 2 -4.40 -25.42 42.63
C ASP A 2 -3.90 -24.00 42.34
N VAL A 3 -2.81 -23.94 41.60
CA VAL A 3 -2.24 -22.69 41.07
C VAL A 3 -3.21 -22.13 40.02
N PRO A 4 -3.66 -20.86 40.10
CA PRO A 4 -4.49 -20.29 39.06
C PRO A 4 -3.60 -19.96 37.87
N SER A 5 -3.62 -20.82 36.85
CA SER A 5 -3.06 -20.55 35.54
C SER A 5 -3.83 -19.42 34.87
N SER A 6 -3.51 -18.16 35.20
CA SER A 6 -4.05 -16.99 34.50
C SER A 6 -3.37 -16.85 33.13
N ASN A 7 -3.63 -17.80 32.24
CA ASN A 7 -3.41 -17.60 30.82
C ASN A 7 -4.56 -16.73 30.33
N ASN A 8 -4.42 -15.41 30.49
CA ASN A 8 -5.27 -14.44 29.85
C ASN A 8 -4.93 -14.42 28.36
N LYS A 9 -5.32 -15.49 27.64
CA LYS A 9 -5.44 -15.44 26.19
C LYS A 9 -6.64 -14.56 25.93
N MET A 10 -6.38 -13.30 25.57
CA MET A 10 -7.41 -12.46 24.96
C MET A 10 -8.11 -13.30 23.89
N THR A 11 -9.42 -13.40 24.00
CA THR A 11 -10.21 -14.13 23.02
C THR A 11 -10.10 -13.42 21.68
N PHE A 12 -10.24 -14.17 20.59
CA PHE A 12 -10.15 -13.62 19.24
C PHE A 12 -11.08 -12.41 19.06
N ASP A 13 -12.26 -12.47 19.68
CA ASP A 13 -13.26 -11.41 19.70
C ASP A 13 -12.73 -10.15 20.41
N GLU A 14 -12.07 -10.26 21.57
CA GLU A 14 -11.48 -9.11 22.27
C GLU A 14 -10.31 -8.48 21.48
N ILE A 15 -9.50 -9.31 20.81
CA ILE A 15 -8.41 -8.82 19.95
C ILE A 15 -8.99 -8.04 18.77
N MET A 16 -10.02 -8.58 18.12
CA MET A 16 -10.67 -7.95 16.99
C MET A 16 -11.44 -6.69 17.37
N GLU A 17 -12.15 -6.71 18.49
CA GLU A 17 -12.82 -5.52 19.02
C GLU A 17 -11.79 -4.43 19.35
N SER A 18 -10.62 -4.78 19.90
CA SER A 18 -9.52 -3.83 20.13
C SER A 18 -8.87 -3.31 18.84
N ALA A 19 -8.84 -4.11 17.78
CA ALA A 19 -8.28 -3.74 16.48
C ALA A 19 -9.24 -2.81 15.73
N LEU A 20 -10.54 -3.13 15.75
CA LEU A 20 -11.63 -2.33 15.20
C LEU A 20 -11.81 -1.02 15.98
N PHE A 21 -11.74 -1.05 17.32
CA PHE A 21 -11.83 0.15 18.16
C PHE A 21 -10.61 1.08 18.01
N ARG A 22 -9.41 0.53 17.76
CA ARG A 22 -8.24 1.33 17.34
C ARG A 22 -8.44 2.04 16.00
N SER A 23 -9.46 1.65 15.24
CA SER A 23 -9.89 2.28 13.99
C SER A 23 -10.97 3.35 14.19
N GLY A 24 -11.09 3.97 15.38
CA GLY A 24 -12.11 4.98 15.70
C GLY A 24 -12.15 6.26 14.83
N ASN A 25 -11.32 6.37 13.79
CA ASN A 25 -11.41 7.35 12.70
C ASN A 25 -10.62 6.91 11.44
N LYS A 26 -10.19 5.64 11.35
CA LYS A 26 -9.39 5.15 10.22
C LYS A 26 -10.31 4.48 9.22
N ARG A 27 -10.12 4.81 7.93
CA ARG A 27 -10.80 4.14 6.83
C ARG A 27 -10.47 2.65 6.91
N LEU A 28 -11.48 1.81 7.11
CA LEU A 28 -11.31 0.36 7.10
C LEU A 28 -10.85 -0.07 5.71
N ALA A 29 -9.83 -0.93 5.64
CA ALA A 29 -9.50 -1.57 4.38
C ALA A 29 -10.65 -2.51 3.97
N PHE A 30 -10.72 -2.88 2.69
CA PHE A 30 -11.81 -3.70 2.16
C PHE A 30 -12.03 -5.01 2.95
N LEU A 31 -10.95 -5.73 3.28
CA LEU A 31 -11.02 -6.95 4.08
C LEU A 31 -11.48 -6.69 5.52
N ASP A 32 -11.05 -5.58 6.13
CA ASP A 32 -11.47 -5.21 7.48
C ASP A 32 -12.98 -4.90 7.54
N LEU A 33 -13.53 -4.29 6.49
CA LEU A 33 -14.96 -4.02 6.35
C LEU A 33 -15.76 -5.32 6.25
N MET A 34 -15.31 -6.28 5.43
CA MET A 34 -15.99 -7.56 5.27
C MET A 34 -15.93 -8.40 6.55
N LEU A 35 -14.79 -8.41 7.24
CA LEU A 35 -14.65 -9.08 8.54
C LEU A 35 -15.56 -8.45 9.61
N HIS A 36 -15.73 -7.13 9.59
CA HIS A 36 -16.69 -6.44 10.45
C HIS A 36 -18.13 -6.94 10.22
N GLN A 37 -18.56 -7.05 8.96
CA GLN A 37 -19.91 -7.54 8.64
C GLN A 37 -20.15 -9.00 9.04
N HIS A 38 -19.15 -9.86 8.92
CA HIS A 38 -19.26 -11.26 9.35
C HIS A 38 -19.32 -11.38 10.87
N LEU A 39 -18.45 -10.67 11.60
CA LEU A 39 -18.28 -10.85 13.05
C LEU A 39 -19.31 -10.08 13.89
N ILE A 40 -19.74 -8.89 13.45
CA ILE A 40 -20.62 -8.01 14.25
C ILE A 40 -22.05 -8.06 13.73
N GLU A 41 -22.24 -7.99 12.40
CA GLU A 41 -23.57 -7.94 11.80
C GLU A 41 -24.13 -9.32 11.42
N ASN A 42 -23.27 -10.36 11.42
CA ASN A 42 -23.58 -11.74 11.04
C ASN A 42 -24.33 -11.86 9.70
N ASN A 43 -24.07 -10.92 8.78
CA ASN A 43 -24.79 -10.74 7.52
C ASN A 43 -24.06 -11.36 6.32
N MET A 44 -22.87 -11.91 6.54
CA MET A 44 -22.03 -12.51 5.51
C MET A 44 -21.31 -13.72 6.09
N THR A 45 -21.21 -14.82 5.36
CA THR A 45 -20.46 -16.01 5.80
C THR A 45 -18.98 -15.91 5.41
N ILE A 46 -18.13 -16.75 6.00
CA ILE A 46 -16.71 -16.79 5.64
C ILE A 46 -16.48 -17.19 4.18
N ASP A 47 -17.39 -17.98 3.60
CA ASP A 47 -17.30 -18.41 2.20
C ASP A 47 -17.69 -17.27 1.26
N ASP A 48 -18.71 -16.49 1.61
CA ASP A 48 -19.06 -15.26 0.88
C ASP A 48 -17.88 -14.26 0.86
N ILE A 49 -17.17 -14.08 2.00
CA ILE A 49 -15.96 -13.24 2.05
C ILE A 49 -14.92 -13.74 1.05
N ARG A 50 -14.67 -15.06 1.00
CA ARG A 50 -13.68 -15.63 0.09
C ARG A 50 -14.06 -15.40 -1.37
N GLU A 51 -15.32 -15.63 -1.72
CA GLU A 51 -15.82 -15.43 -3.08
C GLU A 51 -15.68 -13.97 -3.53
N GLU A 52 -15.98 -13.00 -2.66
CA GLU A 52 -15.84 -11.57 -2.96
C GLU A 52 -14.37 -11.13 -3.07
N VAL A 53 -13.49 -11.62 -2.18
CA VAL A 53 -12.05 -11.36 -2.27
C VAL A 53 -11.46 -11.93 -3.56
N ASP A 54 -11.82 -13.15 -3.91
CA ASP A 54 -11.34 -13.82 -5.13
C ASP A 54 -11.81 -13.09 -6.38
N THR A 55 -13.09 -12.69 -6.41
CA THR A 55 -13.67 -11.92 -7.51
C THR A 55 -12.97 -10.57 -7.67
N PHE A 56 -12.73 -9.84 -6.57
CA PHE A 56 -12.06 -8.54 -6.60
C PHE A 56 -10.62 -8.65 -7.14
N MET A 57 -9.85 -9.63 -6.64
CA MET A 57 -8.48 -9.83 -7.06
C MET A 57 -8.40 -10.29 -8.52
N PHE A 58 -9.30 -11.15 -8.97
CA PHE A 58 -9.29 -11.69 -10.33
C PHE A 58 -9.73 -10.66 -11.38
N ALA A 59 -10.78 -9.88 -11.10
CA ALA A 59 -11.26 -8.86 -12.01
C ALA A 59 -10.20 -7.77 -12.27
N GLY A 60 -9.42 -7.43 -11.23
CA GLY A 60 -8.36 -6.43 -11.31
C GLY A 60 -7.04 -6.94 -11.90
N HIS A 61 -6.73 -8.24 -11.77
CA HIS A 61 -5.40 -8.75 -12.11
C HIS A 61 -5.07 -8.61 -13.60
N ASP A 62 -5.83 -9.28 -14.48
CA ASP A 62 -5.46 -9.35 -15.90
C ASP A 62 -5.65 -8.01 -16.61
N THR A 63 -6.72 -7.29 -16.30
CA THR A 63 -7.02 -6.00 -16.92
C THR A 63 -6.02 -4.92 -16.54
N THR A 64 -5.64 -4.83 -15.25
CA THR A 64 -4.65 -3.85 -14.76
C THR A 64 -3.26 -4.22 -15.24
N ALA A 65 -2.88 -5.50 -15.18
CA ALA A 65 -1.57 -5.96 -15.65
C ALA A 65 -1.39 -5.69 -17.15
N MET A 66 -2.39 -5.98 -17.97
CA MET A 66 -2.36 -5.66 -19.40
C MET A 66 -2.27 -4.16 -19.64
N SER A 67 -3.07 -3.36 -18.92
CA SER A 67 -3.07 -1.91 -19.07
C SER A 67 -1.70 -1.32 -18.74
N ILE A 68 -1.11 -1.69 -17.60
CA ILE A 68 0.24 -1.25 -17.20
C ILE A 68 1.28 -1.70 -18.22
N SER A 69 1.22 -2.95 -18.68
CA SER A 69 2.17 -3.49 -19.67
C SER A 69 2.13 -2.68 -20.98
N TRP A 70 0.93 -2.38 -21.48
CA TRP A 70 0.76 -1.55 -22.68
C TRP A 70 1.18 -0.10 -22.45
N THR A 71 0.87 0.49 -21.30
CA THR A 71 1.33 1.83 -20.96
C THR A 71 2.84 1.92 -20.96
N LEU A 72 3.53 0.97 -20.30
CA LEU A 72 5.00 0.94 -20.25
C LEU A 72 5.60 0.70 -21.63
N TYR A 73 5.01 -0.20 -22.43
CA TYR A 73 5.43 -0.44 -23.81
C TYR A 73 5.33 0.85 -24.65
N MET A 74 4.20 1.55 -24.59
CA MET A 74 4.00 2.80 -25.34
C MET A 74 4.94 3.91 -24.87
N LEU A 75 5.21 4.02 -23.56
CA LEU A 75 6.19 4.98 -23.06
C LEU A 75 7.60 4.68 -23.56
N GLY A 76 8.00 3.40 -23.63
CA GLY A 76 9.30 3.00 -24.17
C GLY A 76 9.47 3.29 -25.66
N LEU A 77 8.38 3.34 -26.43
CA LEU A 77 8.39 3.72 -27.85
C LEU A 77 8.38 5.24 -28.09
N HIS A 78 8.06 6.03 -27.07
CA HIS A 78 7.82 7.46 -27.19
C HIS A 78 8.59 8.26 -26.12
N GLU A 79 9.90 8.42 -26.35
CA GLU A 79 10.85 9.09 -25.45
C GLU A 79 10.38 10.49 -25.00
N SER A 80 9.88 11.33 -25.92
CA SER A 80 9.39 12.66 -25.58
C SER A 80 8.19 12.67 -24.62
N ILE A 81 7.37 11.62 -24.66
CA ILE A 81 6.23 11.46 -23.74
C ILE A 81 6.73 10.89 -22.41
N GLN A 82 7.67 9.95 -22.45
CA GLN A 82 8.30 9.41 -21.25
C GLN A 82 8.99 10.50 -20.43
N ASP A 83 9.71 11.41 -21.06
CA ASP A 83 10.38 12.53 -20.40
C ASP A 83 9.39 13.49 -19.74
N ARG A 84 8.27 13.77 -20.42
CA ARG A 84 7.21 14.60 -19.83
C ARG A 84 6.59 13.94 -18.60
N VAL A 85 6.28 12.65 -18.67
CA VAL A 85 5.74 11.89 -17.53
C VAL A 85 6.74 11.87 -16.37
N ARG A 86 8.04 11.71 -16.65
CA ARG A 86 9.09 11.76 -15.62
C ARG A 86 9.14 13.12 -14.94
N GLN A 87 9.12 14.21 -15.70
CA GLN A 87 9.05 15.56 -15.15
C GLN A 87 7.80 15.76 -14.27
N GLU A 88 6.63 15.30 -14.71
CA GLU A 88 5.39 15.37 -13.92
C GLU A 88 5.51 14.62 -12.58
N ILE A 89 6.19 13.46 -12.56
CA ILE A 89 6.45 12.69 -11.35
C ILE A 89 7.40 13.44 -10.41
N ASP A 90 8.52 13.95 -10.94
CA ASP A 90 9.53 14.67 -10.16
C ASP A 90 8.93 15.91 -9.49
N GLU A 91 8.12 16.69 -10.22
CA GLU A 91 7.42 17.87 -9.69
C GLU A 91 6.47 17.52 -8.52
N VAL A 92 5.74 16.40 -8.61
CA VAL A 92 4.83 15.96 -7.54
C VAL A 92 5.58 15.43 -6.33
N VAL A 93 6.63 14.64 -6.55
CA VAL A 93 7.45 14.05 -5.46
C VAL A 93 8.16 15.16 -4.70
N GLU A 94 8.81 16.10 -5.37
CA GLU A 94 9.46 17.25 -4.74
C GLU A 94 8.45 18.11 -3.96
N ALA A 95 7.26 18.36 -4.51
CA ALA A 95 6.20 19.08 -3.80
C ALA A 95 5.71 18.33 -2.56
N SER A 96 5.64 17.00 -2.61
CA SER A 96 5.22 16.16 -1.49
C SER A 96 6.25 16.14 -0.35
N ASP A 97 7.54 16.07 -0.68
CA ASP A 97 8.64 16.13 0.30
C ASP A 97 8.74 17.51 0.96
N LEU A 98 8.50 18.59 0.20
CA LEU A 98 8.39 19.94 0.73
C LEU A 98 7.17 20.10 1.67
N SER A 99 6.08 19.38 1.42
CA SER A 99 4.90 19.37 2.29
C SER A 99 5.12 18.57 3.58
N ALA A 100 5.88 17.47 3.51
CA ALA A 100 6.27 16.64 4.66
C ALA A 100 7.31 17.36 5.54
N SER A 101 8.20 18.16 4.94
CA SER A 101 9.17 19.01 5.65
C SER A 101 8.54 20.14 6.47
N LYS A 102 7.21 20.37 6.39
CA LYS A 102 6.53 21.37 7.24
C LYS A 102 6.21 20.86 8.65
N VAL A 103 6.63 19.64 8.98
CA VAL A 103 6.61 19.08 10.33
C VAL A 103 8.05 18.99 10.86
N ASP A 104 8.40 19.99 11.67
CA ASP A 104 9.49 20.03 12.65
C ASP A 104 10.87 19.49 12.23
N THR A 105 11.68 20.32 11.57
CA THR A 105 13.13 20.15 11.55
C THR A 105 13.78 21.07 12.57
N THR A 106 13.73 20.68 13.85
CA THR A 106 14.72 21.05 14.85
C THR A 106 15.53 19.84 15.32
N ASN A 107 16.13 19.09 14.38
CA ASN A 107 17.37 18.33 14.61
C ASN A 107 17.89 17.65 13.32
N GLU A 108 18.87 18.30 12.73
CA GLU A 108 20.04 17.74 12.04
C GLU A 108 20.05 16.20 11.80
N THR A 109 19.56 15.73 10.64
CA THR A 109 20.01 14.45 10.03
C THR A 109 19.65 14.26 8.53
N GLY A 110 19.21 15.31 7.82
CA GLY A 110 18.66 15.18 6.46
C GLY A 110 19.65 15.09 5.27
N GLN A 111 20.98 15.16 5.49
CA GLN A 111 21.94 15.30 4.39
C GLN A 111 22.45 13.99 3.75
N ASN A 112 21.94 12.81 4.13
CA ASN A 112 22.52 11.52 3.71
C ASN A 112 21.64 10.60 2.85
N LEU A 113 20.46 11.06 2.40
CA LEU A 113 19.55 10.22 1.59
C LEU A 113 19.55 10.61 0.10
N ALA A 114 19.65 11.90 -0.23
CA ALA A 114 19.68 12.37 -1.62
C ALA A 114 20.91 11.86 -2.41
N SER A 115 22.04 11.62 -1.74
CA SER A 115 23.25 11.07 -2.37
C SER A 115 23.17 9.59 -2.71
N LYS A 116 22.19 8.85 -2.17
CA LYS A 116 22.01 7.41 -2.41
C LYS A 116 21.05 7.10 -3.56
N LEU A 117 20.28 8.07 -4.04
CA LEU A 117 19.28 7.87 -5.10
C LEU A 117 19.84 8.11 -6.52
N VAL A 118 21.07 8.62 -6.64
CA VAL A 118 21.67 9.04 -7.91
C VAL A 118 22.27 7.88 -8.75
N VAL A 119 22.27 6.63 -8.28
CA VAL A 119 22.93 5.55 -9.03
C VAL A 119 22.09 4.27 -9.06
N THR A 120 21.17 4.21 -10.01
CA THR A 120 21.04 3.07 -10.94
C THR A 120 20.12 3.50 -12.08
N ASP A 121 20.73 4.12 -13.08
CA ASP A 121 20.15 4.41 -14.39
C ASP A 121 20.01 3.08 -15.15
N ILE A 122 18.89 2.37 -14.92
CA ILE A 122 18.59 1.03 -15.47
C ILE A 122 18.56 1.05 -17.02
N THR A 123 18.52 2.25 -17.61
CA THR A 123 18.49 2.49 -19.04
C THR A 123 19.85 2.43 -19.74
N SER A 124 20.97 2.41 -19.01
CA SER A 124 22.30 2.56 -19.61
C SER A 124 23.07 1.25 -19.86
N GLU A 125 22.59 0.09 -19.40
CA GLU A 125 23.31 -1.20 -19.52
C GLU A 125 22.78 -2.17 -20.60
N HIS A 126 21.66 -1.86 -21.28
CA HIS A 126 21.05 -2.79 -22.26
C HIS A 126 21.21 -2.41 -23.74
N MET A 127 22.14 -1.51 -24.07
CA MET A 127 22.48 -1.14 -25.47
C MET A 127 23.95 -1.38 -25.79
N ARG A 128 24.53 -2.45 -25.24
CA ARG A 128 25.87 -2.91 -25.61
C ARG A 128 26.04 -4.43 -25.51
N GLU A 129 25.30 -5.16 -26.32
CA GLU A 129 25.61 -6.47 -26.92
C GLU A 129 24.63 -6.72 -28.07
#